data_AF-A0A1H4L997-F1
#
_entry.id   AF-A0A1H4L997-F1
#
_cell.length_a   1.000
_cell.length_b   1.000
_cell.length_c   1.000
_cell.angle_alpha   90.00
_cell.angle_beta   90.00
_cell.angle_gamma   90.00
#
_symmetry.space_group_name_H-M   'P 1'
#
loop_
_entity.id
_entity.type
_entity.pdbx_description
1 polymer ?
#
loop_
_entity_poly.entity_id
_entity_poly.type
_entity_poly.pdbx_seq_one_letter_code
_entity_poly.pdbx_strand_id
1 'polypeptide(L)'
;MLRTLCSGLVGWLAFSISAAAAPKMHTVALGPARRVADVATEIAHKNKGNSSATLRIRALTVDGILREWTTGNQHSVTERSFVSRRVLRVNDALPGDTAVRWVWLPGSWILVDRISGRVTPLHLPDFDSSLSEVVWYRDYAAYCGVHTAGKGAGVTAQVWQIGARRAALSRVIAGWSQAERVRPLCATPVWQREPMRITMQAAGGDAISYEVVGTSMQLVEDGEGADDDN
;
A
#
# COMPACT_ATOMS: atom_id res chain seq x y z
N MET A 1 -76.23 42.44 8.46
CA MET A 1 -75.63 41.40 9.31
C MET A 1 -74.63 40.62 8.47
N LEU A 2 -73.31 40.80 8.65
CA LEU A 2 -72.34 39.70 8.56
C LEU A 2 -71.04 40.14 9.23
N ARG A 3 -70.55 39.30 10.13
CA ARG A 3 -69.48 39.55 11.09
C ARG A 3 -68.12 39.11 10.53
N THR A 4 -67.11 39.86 10.97
CA THR A 4 -65.66 39.65 10.97
C THR A 4 -65.21 38.23 11.37
N LEU A 5 -64.09 37.74 10.81
CA LEU A 5 -63.12 36.87 11.49
C LEU A 5 -61.79 36.81 10.71
N CYS A 6 -60.76 37.49 11.26
CA CYS A 6 -59.36 37.23 10.96
C CYS A 6 -58.90 36.04 11.80
N SER A 7 -58.23 35.05 11.19
CA SER A 7 -57.55 33.98 11.92
C SER A 7 -56.09 33.93 11.47
N GLY A 8 -55.19 34.28 12.39
CA GLY A 8 -53.75 34.25 12.19
C GLY A 8 -53.17 32.84 12.30
N LEU A 9 -52.14 32.57 11.49
CA LEU A 9 -51.33 31.36 11.55
C LEU A 9 -49.91 31.78 11.96
N VAL A 10 -49.57 31.53 13.23
CA VAL A 10 -48.20 31.66 13.75
C VAL A 10 -47.50 30.32 13.51
N GLY A 11 -46.59 30.28 12.54
CA GLY A 11 -45.76 29.11 12.27
C GLY A 11 -44.57 29.04 13.22
N TRP A 12 -44.53 28.03 14.08
CA TRP A 12 -43.36 27.70 14.92
C TRP A 12 -42.28 27.02 14.06
N LEU A 13 -41.20 27.74 13.75
CA LEU A 13 -39.95 27.16 13.24
C LEU A 13 -39.20 26.50 14.40
N ALA A 14 -39.32 25.19 14.54
CA ALA A 14 -38.47 24.40 15.42
C ALA A 14 -37.06 24.31 14.82
N PHE A 15 -36.15 25.17 15.28
CA PHE A 15 -34.72 25.04 15.00
C PHE A 15 -34.19 23.81 15.76
N SER A 16 -33.99 22.70 15.06
CA SER A 16 -33.24 21.56 15.58
C SER A 16 -31.78 21.96 15.78
N ILE A 17 -31.40 22.25 17.02
CA ILE A 17 -30.01 22.46 17.41
C ILE A 17 -29.33 21.09 17.38
N SER A 18 -28.63 20.77 16.30
CA SER A 18 -27.71 19.63 16.25
C SER A 18 -26.52 19.91 17.16
N ALA A 19 -26.55 19.36 18.36
CA ALA A 19 -25.38 19.33 19.24
C ALA A 19 -24.32 18.38 18.64
N ALA A 20 -23.26 18.95 18.05
CA ALA A 20 -22.11 18.18 17.60
C ALA A 20 -21.33 17.70 18.83
N ALA A 21 -21.28 16.37 19.04
CA ALA A 21 -20.46 15.78 20.08
C ALA A 21 -18.97 16.11 19.83
N ALA A 22 -18.23 16.43 20.90
CA ALA A 22 -16.80 16.71 20.80
C ALA A 22 -16.05 15.50 20.18
N PRO A 23 -15.10 15.74 19.25
CA PRO A 23 -14.37 14.65 18.62
C PRO A 23 -13.61 13.84 19.67
N LYS A 24 -13.87 12.53 19.73
CA LYS A 24 -13.09 11.62 20.58
C LYS A 24 -11.67 11.57 20.04
N MET A 25 -10.71 11.96 20.87
CA MET A 25 -9.30 11.83 20.54
C MET A 25 -8.89 10.37 20.64
N HIS A 26 -8.46 9.79 19.51
CA HIS A 26 -7.96 8.42 19.49
C HIS A 26 -6.45 8.38 19.73
N THR A 27 -5.98 7.32 20.40
CA THR A 27 -4.55 7.06 20.60
C THR A 27 -4.11 5.90 19.74
N VAL A 28 -3.28 6.17 18.74
CA VAL A 28 -2.68 5.15 17.87
C VAL A 28 -1.25 4.88 18.31
N ALA A 29 -0.93 3.61 18.59
CA ALA A 29 0.41 3.20 19.01
C ALA A 29 0.89 1.94 18.27
N LEU A 30 2.20 1.88 18.03
CA LEU A 30 2.90 0.67 17.61
C LEU A 30 3.65 0.09 18.80
N GLY A 31 3.33 -1.15 19.13
CA GLY A 31 4.00 -1.89 20.19
C GLY A 31 5.44 -2.29 19.86
N PRO A 32 6.14 -2.93 20.82
CA PRO A 32 7.50 -3.41 20.62
C PRO A 32 7.57 -4.44 19.48
N ALA A 33 8.69 -4.42 18.77
CA ALA A 33 8.93 -5.36 17.67
C ALA A 33 9.37 -6.73 18.21
N ARG A 34 8.76 -7.80 17.70
CA ARG A 34 9.18 -9.19 17.94
C ARG A 34 9.44 -9.92 16.63
N ARG A 35 10.30 -10.94 16.68
CA ARG A 35 10.58 -11.81 15.52
C ARG A 35 9.66 -13.03 15.54
N VAL A 36 9.14 -13.39 14.37
CA VAL A 36 8.39 -14.62 14.13
C VAL A 36 8.94 -15.32 12.88
N ALA A 37 8.68 -16.61 12.72
CA ALA A 37 9.05 -17.34 11.51
C ALA A 37 8.25 -16.80 10.31
N ASP A 38 8.94 -16.52 9.20
CA ASP A 38 8.34 -16.12 7.93
C ASP A 38 8.27 -17.33 6.99
N VAL A 39 7.05 -17.83 6.75
CA VAL A 39 6.84 -19.02 5.92
C VAL A 39 6.78 -18.67 4.43
N ALA A 40 6.46 -17.41 4.07
CA ALA A 40 6.40 -16.98 2.67
C ALA A 40 7.77 -17.03 2.01
N THR A 41 8.79 -16.58 2.73
CA THR A 41 10.20 -16.62 2.32
C THR A 41 10.82 -18.00 2.47
N GLU A 42 10.34 -18.85 3.39
CA GLU A 42 10.79 -20.25 3.48
C GLU A 42 10.41 -21.08 2.24
N ILE A 43 9.18 -20.89 1.72
CA ILE A 43 8.77 -21.46 0.42
C ILE A 43 9.63 -20.89 -0.72
N ALA A 44 10.09 -19.64 -0.59
CA ALA A 44 10.95 -19.00 -1.56
C ALA A 44 12.40 -19.50 -1.56
N HIS A 45 12.93 -19.78 -0.37
CA HIS A 45 14.31 -20.18 -0.12
C HIS A 45 14.52 -21.70 -0.12
N LYS A 46 13.49 -22.52 -0.37
CA LYS A 46 13.70 -23.96 -0.65
C LYS A 46 14.70 -24.25 -1.78
N ASN A 47 15.03 -23.25 -2.61
CA ASN A 47 16.04 -23.34 -3.67
C ASN A 47 17.42 -22.74 -3.32
N LYS A 48 17.62 -22.16 -2.11
CA LYS A 48 18.94 -21.70 -1.63
C LYS A 48 19.04 -21.90 -0.12
N GLY A 49 19.95 -22.78 0.29
CA GLY A 49 20.05 -23.39 1.62
C GLY A 49 19.84 -22.47 2.83
N ASN A 50 19.13 -23.03 3.82
CA ASN A 50 19.10 -22.72 5.25
C ASN A 50 19.36 -21.27 5.67
N SER A 51 18.46 -20.36 5.31
CA SER A 51 18.14 -19.24 6.21
C SER A 51 16.65 -19.28 6.52
N SER A 52 16.31 -19.59 7.78
CA SER A 52 14.95 -19.42 8.29
C SER A 52 14.69 -17.92 8.32
N ALA A 53 14.03 -17.41 7.28
CA ALA A 53 13.69 -16.00 7.23
C ALA A 53 12.78 -15.65 8.41
N THR A 54 13.10 -14.56 9.10
CA THR A 54 12.34 -14.10 10.26
C THR A 54 11.64 -12.79 9.94
N LEU A 55 10.35 -12.72 10.25
CA LEU A 55 9.55 -11.52 10.09
C LEU A 55 9.55 -10.71 11.39
N ARG A 56 9.90 -9.43 11.33
CA ARG A 56 9.76 -8.50 12.46
C ARG A 56 8.34 -7.94 12.47
N ILE A 57 7.56 -8.25 13.51
CA ILE A 57 6.17 -7.82 13.64
C ILE A 57 5.96 -6.93 14.86
N ARG A 58 4.99 -6.02 14.78
CA ARG A 58 4.57 -5.10 15.84
C ARG A 58 3.04 -5.08 15.93
N ALA A 59 2.52 -4.91 17.12
CA ALA A 59 1.08 -4.68 17.32
C ALA A 59 0.75 -3.23 16.97
N LEU A 60 -0.26 -2.99 16.14
CA LEU A 60 -0.90 -1.69 15.97
C LEU A 60 -2.13 -1.65 16.85
N THR A 61 -2.14 -0.76 17.84
CA THR A 61 -3.25 -0.58 18.76
C THR A 61 -3.91 0.78 18.57
N VAL A 62 -5.23 0.83 18.69
CA VAL A 62 -6.03 2.06 18.72
C VAL A 62 -6.82 2.06 20.02
N ASP A 63 -6.61 3.07 20.86
CA ASP A 63 -7.17 3.19 22.21
C ASP A 63 -6.86 1.97 23.10
N GLY A 64 -5.64 1.45 22.97
CA GLY A 64 -5.20 0.25 23.68
C GLY A 64 -5.73 -1.08 23.11
N ILE A 65 -6.61 -1.04 22.11
CA ILE A 65 -7.16 -2.24 21.47
C ILE A 65 -6.31 -2.62 20.27
N LEU A 66 -5.84 -3.87 20.22
CA LEU A 66 -5.16 -4.43 19.05
C LEU A 66 -6.07 -4.35 17.82
N ARG A 67 -5.64 -3.61 16.81
CA ARG A 67 -6.33 -3.50 15.52
C ARG A 67 -5.69 -4.38 14.46
N GLU A 68 -4.37 -4.34 14.36
CA GLU A 68 -3.63 -5.06 13.33
C GLU A 68 -2.26 -5.51 13.84
N TRP A 69 -1.67 -6.49 13.17
CA TRP A 69 -0.23 -6.71 13.23
C TRP A 69 0.42 -6.05 12.01
N THR A 70 1.60 -5.47 12.20
CA THR A 70 2.33 -4.79 11.13
C THR A 70 3.79 -5.22 11.08
N THR A 71 4.44 -5.00 9.94
CA THR A 71 5.87 -5.26 9.73
C THR A 71 6.55 -4.07 9.05
N GLY A 72 7.89 -4.11 9.04
CA GLY A 72 8.72 -3.09 8.44
C GLY A 72 8.73 -1.77 9.23
N ASN A 73 9.07 -0.71 8.51
CA ASN A 73 9.01 0.65 9.00
C ASN A 73 7.69 1.29 8.58
N GLN A 74 7.20 2.23 9.39
CA GLN A 74 6.09 3.08 8.99
C GLN A 74 6.59 4.18 8.05
N HIS A 75 5.78 4.55 7.07
CA HIS A 75 6.03 5.72 6.23
C HIS A 75 4.99 6.79 6.54
N SER A 76 5.43 7.96 7.00
CA SER A 76 4.52 9.08 7.27
C SER A 76 4.08 9.72 5.96
N VAL A 77 2.78 9.68 5.69
CA VAL A 77 2.18 10.35 4.52
C VAL A 77 1.89 11.81 4.86
N THR A 78 1.34 12.03 6.04
CA THR A 78 1.15 13.36 6.64
C THR A 78 1.52 13.30 8.12
N GLU A 79 1.50 14.43 8.82
CA GLU A 79 1.68 14.43 10.28
C GLU A 79 0.62 13.58 11.00
N ARG A 80 -0.58 13.48 10.41
CA ARG A 80 -1.74 12.79 10.98
C ARG A 80 -1.93 11.38 10.43
N SER A 81 -1.19 10.98 9.41
CA SER A 81 -1.39 9.67 8.78
C SER A 81 -0.10 9.00 8.35
N PHE A 82 -0.07 7.68 8.46
CA PHE A 82 1.07 6.88 8.02
C PHE A 82 0.59 5.59 7.38
N VAL A 83 1.43 5.02 6.53
CA VAL A 83 1.21 3.69 5.96
C VAL A 83 2.14 2.68 6.60
N SER A 84 1.65 1.46 6.73
CA SER A 84 2.42 0.33 7.24
C SER A 84 1.98 -0.95 6.55
N ARG A 85 2.86 -1.96 6.50
CA ARG A 85 2.53 -3.25 5.90
C ARG A 85 1.84 -4.10 6.95
N ARG A 86 0.59 -4.53 6.69
CA ARG A 86 -0.14 -5.45 7.56
C ARG A 86 0.56 -6.81 7.58
N VAL A 87 0.41 -7.53 8.67
CA VAL A 87 0.78 -8.94 8.79
C VAL A 87 -0.42 -9.71 9.30
N LEU A 88 -0.68 -10.86 8.69
CA LEU A 88 -1.76 -11.74 9.06
C LEU A 88 -1.21 -13.00 9.72
N ARG A 89 -1.92 -13.50 10.73
CA ARG A 89 -1.72 -14.85 11.26
C ARG A 89 -2.79 -15.74 10.66
N VAL A 90 -2.41 -16.62 9.75
CA VAL A 90 -3.33 -17.40 8.92
C VAL A 90 -3.22 -18.88 9.31
N ASN A 91 -4.34 -19.59 9.24
CA ASN A 91 -4.34 -21.05 9.34
C ASN A 91 -3.96 -21.63 7.97
N ASP A 92 -2.81 -22.29 7.91
CA ASP A 92 -2.20 -22.93 6.74
C ASP A 92 -2.42 -24.45 6.73
N ALA A 93 -3.39 -24.96 7.51
CA ALA A 93 -3.76 -26.36 7.47
C ALA A 93 -4.53 -26.68 6.18
N LEU A 94 -4.15 -27.75 5.49
CA LEU A 94 -4.85 -28.25 4.32
C LEU A 94 -6.14 -28.98 4.73
N PRO A 95 -7.14 -29.07 3.83
CA PRO A 95 -8.28 -29.96 4.05
C PRO A 95 -7.80 -31.41 4.28
N GLY A 96 -8.05 -31.94 5.47
CA GLY A 96 -7.63 -33.29 5.89
C GLY A 96 -6.50 -33.32 6.92
N ASP A 97 -5.83 -32.20 7.18
CA ASP A 97 -4.84 -32.11 8.26
C ASP A 97 -5.54 -32.22 9.63
N THR A 98 -4.99 -33.07 10.49
CA THR A 98 -5.52 -33.27 11.85
C THR A 98 -5.06 -32.20 12.84
N ALA A 99 -4.10 -31.36 12.46
CA ALA A 99 -3.52 -30.32 13.30
C ALA A 99 -3.62 -28.93 12.64
N VAL A 100 -4.01 -27.94 13.44
CA VAL A 100 -4.05 -26.53 13.00
C VAL A 100 -2.63 -25.99 12.90
N ARG A 101 -2.29 -25.38 11.76
CA ARG A 101 -0.97 -24.78 11.51
C ARG A 101 -1.08 -23.27 11.35
N TRP A 102 -0.59 -22.51 12.32
CA TRP A 102 -0.59 -21.05 12.24
C TRP A 102 0.70 -20.51 11.65
N VAL A 103 0.60 -19.69 10.60
CA VAL A 103 1.73 -19.04 9.94
C VAL A 103 1.56 -17.52 9.94
N TRP A 104 2.66 -16.78 9.94
CA TRP A 104 2.66 -15.33 9.78
C TRP A 104 3.02 -14.99 8.35
N LEU A 105 2.21 -14.16 7.70
CA LEU A 105 2.41 -13.76 6.31
C LEU A 105 2.24 -12.25 6.17
N PRO A 106 3.12 -11.57 5.43
CA PRO A 106 2.88 -10.18 5.03
C PRO A 106 1.57 -10.08 4.24
N GLY A 107 0.75 -9.09 4.58
CA GLY A 107 -0.52 -8.80 3.93
C GLY A 107 -0.49 -7.50 3.13
N SER A 108 -1.68 -6.94 2.91
CA SER A 108 -1.86 -5.65 2.23
C SER A 108 -1.23 -4.49 3.01
N TRP A 109 -1.00 -3.38 2.32
CA TRP A 109 -0.70 -2.12 2.99
C TRP A 109 -1.96 -1.57 3.67
N ILE A 110 -1.76 -0.81 4.74
CA ILE A 110 -2.82 -0.11 5.48
C ILE A 110 -2.45 1.37 5.63
N LEU A 111 -3.45 2.24 5.52
CA LEU A 111 -3.37 3.65 5.90
C LEU A 111 -3.99 3.82 7.28
N VAL A 112 -3.24 4.47 8.17
CA VAL A 112 -3.64 4.71 9.55
C VAL A 112 -3.77 6.21 9.78
N ASP A 113 -4.94 6.66 10.19
CA ASP A 113 -5.20 8.01 10.67
C ASP A 113 -5.05 8.06 12.19
N ARG A 114 -4.11 8.88 12.66
CA ARG A 114 -3.76 9.05 14.07
C ARG A 114 -4.84 9.77 14.87
N ILE A 115 -5.64 10.63 14.24
CA ILE A 115 -6.65 11.45 14.90
C ILE A 115 -7.96 10.67 15.03
N SER A 116 -8.42 10.07 13.93
CA SER A 116 -9.68 9.29 13.93
C SER A 116 -9.50 7.85 14.39
N GLY A 117 -8.25 7.38 14.54
CA GLY A 117 -7.97 5.98 14.84
C GLY A 117 -8.34 5.02 13.70
N ARG A 118 -8.70 5.55 12.52
CA ARG A 118 -9.17 4.76 11.40
C ARG A 118 -8.00 4.01 10.75
N VAL A 119 -8.16 2.70 10.61
CA VAL A 119 -7.25 1.82 9.88
C VAL A 119 -7.96 1.36 8.62
N THR A 120 -7.44 1.74 7.44
CA THR A 120 -8.05 1.44 6.15
C THR A 120 -7.08 0.60 5.30
N PRO A 121 -7.50 -0.55 4.75
CA PRO A 121 -6.68 -1.28 3.80
C PRO A 121 -6.46 -0.46 2.53
N LEU A 122 -5.22 -0.46 2.04
CA LEU A 122 -4.87 0.15 0.76
C LEU A 122 -4.91 -0.91 -0.33
N HIS A 123 -5.61 -0.57 -1.41
CA HIS A 123 -5.65 -1.39 -2.60
C HIS A 123 -4.53 -0.96 -3.55
N LEU A 124 -3.56 -1.85 -3.78
CA LEU A 124 -2.49 -1.68 -4.75
C LEU A 124 -2.70 -2.71 -5.86
N PRO A 125 -3.25 -2.31 -7.02
CA PRO A 125 -3.56 -3.24 -8.12
C PRO A 125 -2.31 -4.00 -8.59
N ASP A 126 -2.48 -5.29 -8.93
CA ASP A 126 -1.42 -6.15 -9.46
C ASP A 126 -0.19 -6.33 -8.55
N PHE A 127 -0.22 -5.81 -7.32
CA PHE A 127 0.86 -5.96 -6.35
C PHE A 127 0.84 -7.35 -5.70
N ASP A 128 1.96 -8.07 -5.82
CA ASP A 128 2.23 -9.30 -5.07
C ASP A 128 3.39 -9.09 -4.12
N SER A 129 3.10 -9.22 -2.82
CA SER A 129 4.03 -8.96 -1.74
C SER A 129 5.15 -10.00 -1.60
N SER A 130 5.01 -11.16 -2.27
CA SER A 130 6.05 -12.19 -2.36
C SER A 130 7.03 -11.94 -3.50
N LEU A 131 6.71 -11.02 -4.40
CA LEU A 131 7.41 -10.82 -5.67
C LEU A 131 7.98 -9.40 -5.82
N SER A 132 7.37 -8.40 -5.19
CA SER A 132 7.80 -7.01 -5.23
C SER A 132 7.70 -6.34 -3.85
N GLU A 133 8.48 -5.27 -3.67
CA GLU A 133 8.42 -4.40 -2.50
C GLU A 133 7.86 -3.04 -2.89
N VAL A 134 7.14 -2.40 -1.98
CA VAL A 134 6.57 -1.06 -2.19
C VAL A 134 7.47 -0.02 -1.56
N VAL A 135 7.88 0.96 -2.35
CA VAL A 135 8.67 2.10 -1.90
C VAL A 135 7.82 3.34 -1.94
N TRP A 136 7.73 4.02 -0.79
CA TRP A 136 6.88 5.17 -0.60
C TRP A 136 7.64 6.49 -0.71
N TYR A 137 6.99 7.47 -1.33
CA TYR A 137 7.42 8.87 -1.28
C TYR A 137 6.18 9.76 -1.19
N ARG A 138 6.09 10.57 -0.13
CA ARG A 138 4.87 11.34 0.20
C ARG A 138 3.65 10.43 0.26
N ASP A 139 2.66 10.64 -0.59
CA ASP A 139 1.44 9.84 -0.77
C ASP A 139 1.49 8.91 -2.00
N TYR A 140 2.67 8.73 -2.61
CA TYR A 140 2.88 7.84 -3.75
C TYR A 140 3.53 6.52 -3.33
N ALA A 141 3.00 5.42 -3.85
CA ALA A 141 3.58 4.08 -3.79
C ALA A 141 4.15 3.72 -5.16
N ALA A 142 5.43 3.34 -5.22
CA ALA A 142 6.04 2.72 -6.39
C ALA A 142 6.32 1.24 -6.12
N TYR A 143 5.99 0.38 -7.07
CA TYR A 143 6.22 -1.06 -7.01
C TYR A 143 6.13 -1.68 -8.41
N CYS A 144 6.48 -2.96 -8.51
CA CYS A 144 6.26 -3.73 -9.71
C CYS A 144 5.05 -4.64 -9.53
N GLY A 145 4.12 -4.58 -10.47
CA GLY A 145 2.95 -5.44 -10.51
C GLY A 145 3.07 -6.49 -11.60
N VAL A 146 2.36 -7.61 -11.45
CA VAL A 146 2.26 -8.64 -12.49
C VAL A 146 0.87 -8.58 -13.10
N HIS A 147 0.81 -8.22 -14.38
CA HIS A 147 -0.43 -8.26 -15.14
C HIS A 147 -0.44 -9.53 -15.99
N THR A 148 -1.40 -10.43 -15.78
CA THR A 148 -1.37 -11.78 -16.40
C THR A 148 -2.25 -11.91 -17.65
N ALA A 149 -3.12 -10.95 -17.94
CA ALA A 149 -4.13 -11.08 -18.99
C ALA A 149 -4.19 -9.84 -19.90
N GLY A 150 -4.55 -10.04 -21.17
CA GLY A 150 -4.85 -8.95 -22.10
C GLY A 150 -3.64 -8.19 -22.64
N LYS A 151 -3.92 -7.05 -23.30
CA LYS A 151 -2.91 -6.16 -23.86
C LYS A 151 -2.16 -5.49 -22.71
N GLY A 152 -0.88 -5.79 -22.58
CA GLY A 152 -0.05 -5.32 -21.47
C GLY A 152 0.21 -6.37 -20.39
N ALA A 153 -0.04 -7.66 -20.70
CA ALA A 153 0.46 -8.75 -19.86
C ALA A 153 1.99 -8.68 -19.75
N GLY A 154 2.50 -8.75 -18.52
CA GLY A 154 3.91 -8.55 -18.23
C GLY A 154 4.16 -8.09 -16.81
N VAL A 155 5.45 -7.88 -16.51
CA VAL A 155 5.87 -7.13 -15.32
C VAL A 155 5.66 -5.66 -15.63
N THR A 156 4.89 -5.00 -14.77
CA THR A 156 4.51 -3.60 -14.91
C THR A 156 5.14 -2.76 -13.82
N ALA A 157 5.67 -1.60 -14.20
CA ALA A 157 6.08 -0.55 -13.29
C ALA A 157 4.84 0.27 -12.92
N GLN A 158 4.53 0.33 -11.62
CA GLN A 158 3.30 0.91 -11.09
C GLN A 158 3.64 2.05 -10.13
N VAL A 159 2.99 3.20 -10.32
CA VAL A 159 3.02 4.32 -9.36
C VAL A 159 1.59 4.73 -9.04
N TRP A 160 1.22 4.65 -7.77
CA TRP A 160 -0.12 4.94 -7.30
C TRP A 160 -0.11 6.02 -6.22
N GLN A 161 -0.92 7.05 -6.40
CA GLN A 161 -1.20 8.02 -5.35
C GLN A 161 -2.34 7.48 -4.46
N ILE A 162 -2.20 7.62 -3.14
CA ILE A 162 -3.25 7.22 -2.19
C ILE A 162 -4.57 7.94 -2.52
N GLY A 163 -5.65 7.19 -2.65
CA GLY A 163 -6.98 7.72 -2.94
C GLY A 163 -7.25 8.05 -4.41
N ALA A 164 -6.25 7.92 -5.29
CA ALA A 164 -6.45 8.10 -6.73
C ALA A 164 -7.22 6.90 -7.33
N ARG A 165 -8.06 7.20 -8.33
CA ARG A 165 -8.81 6.17 -9.08
C ARG A 165 -8.00 5.49 -10.18
N ARG A 166 -6.88 6.10 -10.58
CA ARG A 166 -6.00 5.62 -11.65
C ARG A 166 -4.55 5.73 -11.19
N ALA A 167 -3.70 4.85 -11.71
CA ALA A 167 -2.27 4.93 -11.50
C ALA A 167 -1.74 6.24 -12.09
N ALA A 168 -0.77 6.86 -11.41
CA ALA A 168 0.05 7.92 -11.99
C ALA A 168 0.96 7.34 -13.09
N LEU A 169 1.44 6.11 -12.89
CA LEU A 169 2.21 5.33 -13.86
C LEU A 169 1.73 3.90 -13.90
N SER A 170 1.53 3.38 -15.11
CA SER A 170 1.37 1.95 -15.37
C SER A 170 2.01 1.64 -16.73
N ARG A 171 3.16 0.97 -16.71
CA ARG A 171 3.96 0.65 -17.91
C ARG A 171 4.50 -0.75 -17.83
N VAL A 172 4.43 -1.48 -18.93
CA VAL A 172 5.08 -2.80 -19.05
C VAL A 172 6.58 -2.57 -19.22
N ILE A 173 7.39 -3.22 -18.37
CA ILE A 173 8.85 -3.09 -18.36
C ILE A 173 9.56 -4.42 -18.65
N ALA A 174 8.85 -5.55 -18.54
CA ALA A 174 9.36 -6.85 -18.97
C ALA A 174 8.20 -7.80 -19.28
N GLY A 175 8.47 -8.85 -20.05
CA GLY A 175 7.55 -9.97 -20.22
C GLY A 175 7.38 -10.76 -18.92
N TRP A 176 6.19 -11.34 -18.69
CA TRP A 176 5.94 -12.22 -17.55
C TRP A 176 6.03 -13.68 -17.98
N SER A 177 6.95 -14.45 -17.40
CA SER A 177 7.03 -15.89 -17.62
C SER A 177 6.65 -16.63 -16.32
N GLN A 178 5.67 -17.53 -16.40
CA GLN A 178 5.19 -18.33 -15.24
C GLN A 178 6.26 -19.31 -14.74
N ALA A 179 7.20 -19.71 -15.61
CA ALA A 179 8.26 -20.66 -15.32
C ALA A 179 9.34 -20.09 -14.38
N GLU A 180 9.50 -18.77 -14.37
CA GLU A 180 10.46 -18.05 -13.56
C GLU A 180 9.72 -17.20 -12.52
N ARG A 181 9.37 -17.81 -11.38
CA ARG A 181 9.13 -17.04 -10.14
C ARG A 181 10.48 -16.49 -9.62
N VAL A 182 11.14 -15.68 -10.44
CA VAL A 182 12.37 -14.97 -10.10
C VAL A 182 11.99 -13.92 -9.06
N ARG A 183 12.63 -14.01 -7.89
CA ARG A 183 12.47 -13.07 -6.80
C ARG A 183 13.79 -12.35 -6.56
N PRO A 184 13.78 -11.01 -6.41
CA PRO A 184 12.63 -10.12 -6.63
C PRO A 184 12.31 -9.95 -8.13
N LEU A 185 11.09 -9.51 -8.48
CA LEU A 185 10.72 -9.18 -9.87
C LEU A 185 11.39 -7.93 -10.41
N CYS A 186 11.77 -7.04 -9.51
CA CYS A 186 12.45 -5.80 -9.84
C CYS A 186 13.38 -5.40 -8.72
N ALA A 187 14.41 -4.62 -9.07
CA ALA A 187 15.19 -3.91 -8.08
C ALA A 187 14.29 -2.95 -7.30
N THR A 188 14.68 -2.63 -6.07
CA THR A 188 13.95 -1.68 -5.21
C THR A 188 13.82 -0.34 -5.94
N PRO A 189 12.60 0.17 -6.18
CA PRO A 189 12.40 1.47 -6.80
C PRO A 189 13.10 2.60 -6.03
N VAL A 190 13.67 3.58 -6.76
CA VAL A 190 14.41 4.70 -6.17
C VAL A 190 13.72 6.02 -6.50
N TRP A 191 13.34 6.75 -5.45
CA TRP A 191 12.73 8.08 -5.57
C TRP A 191 13.78 9.20 -5.51
N GLN A 192 13.70 10.12 -6.45
CA GLN A 192 14.39 11.41 -6.45
C GLN A 192 13.38 12.52 -6.15
N ARG A 193 13.82 13.50 -5.34
CA ARG A 193 12.97 14.59 -4.85
C ARG A 193 12.73 15.68 -5.89
N GLU A 194 13.77 16.10 -6.59
CA GLU A 194 13.75 17.23 -7.53
C GLU A 194 14.52 16.85 -8.82
N PRO A 195 13.84 16.78 -9.99
CA PRO A 195 12.38 16.72 -10.13
C PRO A 195 11.83 15.46 -9.44
N MET A 196 10.52 15.39 -9.17
CA MET A 196 9.92 14.20 -8.56
C MET A 196 9.99 13.04 -9.55
N ARG A 197 10.97 12.17 -9.39
CA ARG A 197 11.32 11.11 -10.34
C ARG A 197 11.42 9.76 -9.64
N ILE A 198 11.02 8.72 -10.35
CA ILE A 198 11.11 7.34 -9.89
C ILE A 198 11.87 6.50 -10.91
N THR A 199 12.90 5.81 -10.46
CA THR A 199 13.66 4.85 -11.27
C THR A 199 13.27 3.44 -10.87
N MET A 200 12.92 2.63 -11.86
CA MET A 200 12.48 1.23 -11.69
C MET A 200 13.21 0.35 -12.68
N GLN A 201 13.54 -0.87 -12.25
CA GLN A 201 14.32 -1.81 -13.05
C GLN A 201 13.76 -3.21 -12.87
N ALA A 202 13.26 -3.83 -13.94
CA ALA A 202 12.87 -5.24 -13.92
C ALA A 202 14.11 -6.11 -13.61
N ALA A 203 13.92 -7.26 -12.99
CA ALA A 203 15.02 -8.17 -12.70
C ALA A 203 15.76 -8.56 -13.99
N GLY A 204 17.04 -8.20 -14.09
CA GLY A 204 17.86 -8.45 -15.28
C GLY A 204 17.58 -7.55 -16.48
N GLY A 205 16.72 -6.54 -16.36
CA GLY A 205 16.49 -5.52 -17.39
C GLY A 205 17.19 -4.20 -17.06
N ASP A 206 17.03 -3.22 -17.94
CA ASP A 206 17.60 -1.87 -17.75
C ASP A 206 16.76 -1.02 -16.80
N ALA A 207 17.41 -0.06 -16.14
CA ALA A 207 16.74 0.90 -15.28
C ALA A 207 16.03 1.95 -16.12
N ILE A 208 14.76 2.22 -15.80
CA ILE A 208 13.93 3.19 -16.51
C ILE A 208 13.45 4.24 -15.51
N SER A 209 13.65 5.50 -15.85
CA SER A 209 13.26 6.66 -15.05
C SER A 209 11.94 7.25 -15.55
N TYR A 210 11.10 7.70 -14.61
CA TYR A 210 9.85 8.38 -14.94
C TYR A 210 9.70 9.63 -14.09
N GLU A 211 9.35 10.76 -14.72
CA GLU A 211 9.04 11.98 -13.99
C GLU A 211 7.55 12.03 -13.64
N VAL A 212 7.27 12.26 -12.36
CA VAL A 212 5.93 12.22 -11.79
C VAL A 212 5.42 13.65 -11.61
N VAL A 213 4.55 14.12 -12.51
CA VAL A 213 4.02 15.50 -12.49
C VAL A 213 2.51 15.49 -12.19
N GLY A 214 2.13 15.28 -10.92
CA GLY A 214 0.72 15.09 -10.55
C GLY A 214 0.08 13.94 -11.35
N THR A 215 -1.23 13.99 -11.63
CA THR A 215 -1.92 12.94 -12.43
C THR A 215 -1.46 12.80 -13.89
N SER A 216 -0.42 13.53 -14.31
CA SER A 216 0.21 13.44 -15.63
C SER A 216 1.70 13.10 -15.48
N MET A 217 2.15 11.99 -16.05
CA MET A 217 3.59 11.65 -16.04
C MET A 217 4.17 11.70 -17.45
N GLN A 218 5.38 12.24 -17.59
CA GLN A 218 6.16 12.24 -18.83
C GLN A 218 7.29 11.21 -18.70
N LEU A 219 7.47 10.41 -19.76
CA LEU A 219 8.60 9.47 -19.84
C LEU A 219 9.86 10.27 -20.10
N VAL A 220 10.91 10.05 -19.29
CA VAL A 220 12.25 10.55 -19.55
C VAL A 220 13.09 9.33 -19.89
N GLU A 221 13.37 9.16 -21.17
CA GLU A 221 14.29 8.13 -21.64
C GLU A 221 15.70 8.68 -21.44
N ASP A 222 16.44 8.14 -20.46
CA ASP A 222 17.85 8.46 -20.29
C ASP A 222 18.60 7.74 -21.43
N GLY A 223 18.78 8.43 -22.56
CA GLY A 223 19.46 7.92 -23.75
C GLY A 223 20.90 7.52 -23.45
N GLU A 224 21.32 6.38 -24.00
CA GLU A 224 22.70 5.88 -23.96
C GLU A 224 23.71 6.99 -24.28
N GLY A 225 24.72 7.12 -23.42
CA GLY A 225 25.84 8.02 -23.66
C GLY A 225 26.54 7.66 -24.97
N ALA A 226 26.39 8.51 -25.97
CA ALA A 226 27.32 8.56 -27.07
C ALA A 226 28.59 9.24 -26.55
N ASP A 227 29.58 8.41 -26.22
CA ASP A 227 30.98 8.81 -26.23
C ASP A 227 31.33 9.25 -27.66
N ASP A 228 31.25 10.55 -27.93
CA ASP A 228 31.91 11.14 -29.10
C ASP A 228 33.28 11.68 -28.66
N ASP A 229 34.27 10.79 -28.70
CA ASP A 229 35.68 11.14 -28.92
C ASP A 229 35.80 11.71 -30.35
N ASN A 230 36.02 13.02 -30.49
CA ASN A 230 36.89 13.61 -31.54
C ASN A 230 37.22 15.10 -31.27
#